data_AF-A0A3D5CMD8-F1
#
_entry.id   AF-A0A3D5CMD8-F1
#
_cell.length_a   1.000
_cell.length_b   1.000
_cell.length_c   1.000
_cell.angle_alpha   90.00
_cell.angle_beta   90.00
_cell.angle_gamma   90.00
#
_symmetry.space_group_name_H-M   'P 1'
#
loop_
_entity.id
_entity.type
_entity.pdbx_description
1 polymer ?
#
loop_
_entity_poly.entity_id
_entity_poly.type
_entity_poly.pdbx_seq_one_letter_code
_entity_poly.pdbx_strand_id
1 'polypeptide(L)'
;MNTNIVIIAIVAVLIVWIISIYNRLVSLRNRYKNSYAQIDVQLKRRYDLIPNLVETAKSYMEHEKDTLDAVIQARNQASSAGNVAADNPGDSDAMTSLIGAESVLTGTMGR
;
A
#
# COMPACT_ATOMS: atom_id res chain seq x y z
N MET A 1 37.25 -20.36 -63.39
CA MET A 1 36.99 -20.29 -61.94
C MET A 1 36.86 -21.72 -61.43
N ASN A 2 37.75 -22.17 -60.55
CA ASN A 2 37.77 -23.57 -60.14
C ASN A 2 36.59 -23.85 -59.19
N THR A 3 35.75 -24.83 -59.50
CA THR A 3 34.54 -25.20 -58.73
C THR A 3 34.80 -25.34 -57.23
N ASN A 4 35.99 -25.78 -56.85
CA ASN A 4 36.42 -25.92 -55.45
C ASN A 4 36.42 -24.58 -54.68
N ILE A 5 36.79 -23.47 -55.32
CA ILE A 5 36.79 -22.14 -54.68
C ILE A 5 35.36 -21.69 -54.37
N VAL A 6 34.42 -21.99 -55.28
CA VAL A 6 33.00 -21.67 -55.10
C VAL A 6 32.42 -22.46 -53.92
N ILE A 7 32.75 -23.75 -53.81
CA ILE A 7 32.29 -24.60 -52.70
C ILE A 7 32.84 -24.08 -51.36
N ILE A 8 34.13 -23.76 -51.29
CA ILE A 8 34.76 -23.24 -50.06
C ILE A 8 34.13 -21.90 -49.65
N ALA A 9 33.88 -21.01 -50.62
CA ALA A 9 33.22 -19.73 -50.34
C ALA A 9 31.80 -19.91 -49.78
N ILE A 10 31.01 -20.83 -50.34
CA ILE A 10 29.65 -21.14 -49.85
C ILE A 10 29.71 -21.69 -48.41
N VAL A 11 30.63 -22.60 -48.12
CA VAL A 11 30.81 -23.16 -46.78
C VAL A 11 31.22 -22.08 -45.78
N ALA A 12 32.15 -21.19 -46.16
CA ALA A 12 32.56 -20.07 -45.32
C ALA A 12 31.39 -19.13 -45.00
N VAL A 13 30.55 -18.81 -46.00
CA VAL A 13 29.35 -17.98 -45.79
C VAL A 13 28.37 -18.67 -44.85
N LEU A 14 28.13 -19.98 -45.00
CA LEU A 14 27.27 -20.74 -44.10
C LEU A 14 27.77 -20.72 -42.65
N ILE A 15 29.08 -20.91 -42.44
CA ILE A 15 29.69 -20.86 -41.11
C ILE A 15 29.50 -19.47 -40.48
N VAL A 16 29.80 -18.40 -41.22
CA VAL A 16 29.62 -17.02 -40.75
C VAL A 16 28.15 -16.74 -40.41
N TRP A 17 27.23 -17.25 -41.23
CA TRP A 17 25.79 -17.10 -41.01
C TRP A 17 25.32 -17.77 -39.71
N ILE A 18 25.76 -19.01 -39.46
CA ILE A 18 25.45 -19.75 -38.22
C ILE A 18 26.00 -19.02 -36.99
N ILE A 19 27.25 -18.55 -37.06
CA ILE A 19 27.88 -17.79 -35.96
C ILE A 19 27.11 -16.50 -35.69
N SER A 20 26.70 -15.79 -36.73
CA SER A 20 25.91 -14.56 -36.60
C SER A 20 24.58 -14.79 -35.90
N ILE A 21 23.85 -15.85 -36.28
CA ILE A 21 22.58 -16.23 -35.65
C ILE A 21 22.78 -16.57 -34.17
N TYR A 22 23.80 -17.39 -33.85
CA TYR A 22 24.10 -17.76 -32.46
C TYR A 22 24.39 -16.53 -31.60
N ASN A 23 25.24 -15.62 -32.09
CA ASN A 23 25.57 -14.38 -31.39
C ASN A 23 24.34 -13.49 -31.17
N ARG A 24 23.45 -13.41 -32.16
CA ARG A 24 22.20 -12.64 -32.05
C ARG A 24 21.26 -13.23 -30.99
N LEU A 25 21.11 -14.56 -30.94
CA LEU A 25 20.33 -15.26 -29.93
C LEU A 25 20.88 -15.02 -28.51
N VAL A 26 22.20 -15.11 -28.35
CA VAL A 26 22.86 -14.84 -27.06
C VAL A 26 22.65 -13.38 -26.63
N SER A 27 22.80 -12.43 -27.56
CA SER A 27 22.54 -11.01 -27.29
C SER A 27 21.10 -10.77 -26.83
N LEU A 28 20.10 -11.33 -27.53
CA LEU A 28 18.69 -11.21 -27.16
C LEU A 28 18.41 -11.82 -25.78
N ARG A 29 18.99 -12.99 -25.48
CA ARG A 29 18.86 -13.64 -24.16
C ARG A 29 19.40 -12.75 -23.04
N ASN A 30 20.55 -12.12 -23.26
CA ASN A 30 21.14 -11.22 -22.28
C ASN A 30 20.30 -9.94 -22.09
N ARG A 31 19.77 -9.38 -23.18
CA ARG A 31 18.83 -8.24 -23.11
C ARG A 31 17.59 -8.57 -22.28
N TYR A 32 16.97 -9.73 -22.53
CA TYR A 32 15.83 -10.19 -21.74
C TYR A 32 16.15 -10.29 -20.25
N LYS A 33 17.26 -10.95 -19.89
CA LYS A 33 17.67 -11.09 -18.49
C LYS A 33 17.92 -9.75 -17.81
N ASN A 34 18.56 -8.82 -18.51
CA ASN A 34 18.82 -7.48 -17.97
C ASN A 34 17.52 -6.71 -17.73
N SER A 35 16.58 -6.75 -18.67
CA SER A 35 15.26 -6.14 -18.50
C SER A 35 14.49 -6.77 -17.35
N TYR A 36 14.54 -8.11 -17.22
CA TYR A 36 13.90 -8.81 -16.10
C TYR A 36 14.51 -8.41 -14.75
N ALA A 37 15.83 -8.30 -14.66
CA ALA A 37 16.52 -7.86 -13.44
C ALA A 37 16.11 -6.44 -13.02
N GLN A 38 15.87 -5.53 -13.98
CA GLN A 38 15.35 -4.19 -13.67
C GLN A 38 13.94 -4.27 -13.06
N ILE A 39 13.06 -5.11 -13.63
CA ILE A 39 11.71 -5.33 -13.09
C ILE A 39 11.78 -5.90 -11.68
N ASP A 40 12.64 -6.89 -11.44
CA ASP A 40 12.83 -7.53 -10.14
C ASP A 40 13.25 -6.52 -9.06
N VAL A 41 14.21 -5.64 -9.36
CA VAL A 41 14.63 -4.56 -8.45
C VAL A 41 13.47 -3.62 -8.13
N GLN A 42 12.65 -3.25 -9.11
CA GLN A 42 11.50 -2.36 -8.88
C GLN A 42 10.42 -3.04 -8.02
N LEU A 43 10.13 -4.31 -8.28
CA LEU A 43 9.19 -5.11 -7.47
C LEU A 43 9.70 -5.23 -6.04
N LYS A 44 10.98 -5.53 -5.85
CA LYS A 44 11.61 -5.60 -4.53
C LYS A 44 11.50 -4.28 -3.78
N ARG A 45 11.83 -3.16 -4.42
CA ARG A 45 11.66 -1.83 -3.81
C ARG A 45 10.21 -1.55 -3.42
N ARG A 46 9.24 -1.94 -4.25
CA ARG A 46 7.82 -1.80 -3.92
C ARG A 46 7.45 -2.61 -2.67
N TYR A 47 7.93 -3.85 -2.57
CA TYR A 47 7.68 -4.71 -1.41
C TYR A 47 8.39 -4.20 -0.14
N ASP A 48 9.62 -3.71 -0.27
CA ASP A 48 10.40 -3.14 0.84
C ASP A 48 9.74 -1.85 1.41
N LEU A 49 8.93 -1.14 0.61
CA LEU A 49 8.19 0.04 1.05
C LEU A 49 6.85 -0.26 1.73
N ILE A 50 6.27 -1.47 1.54
CA ILE A 50 4.98 -1.84 2.16
C ILE A 50 5.04 -1.73 3.69
N PRO A 51 6.07 -2.23 4.39
CA PRO A 51 6.17 -2.09 5.84
C PRO A 51 6.12 -0.64 6.31
N ASN A 52 6.81 0.27 5.61
CA ASN A 52 6.81 1.69 5.95
C ASN A 52 5.42 2.33 5.80
N LEU A 53 4.66 1.95 4.76
CA LEU A 53 3.29 2.41 4.58
C LEU A 53 2.36 1.87 5.68
N VAL A 54 2.56 0.60 6.07
CA VAL A 54 1.81 -0.03 7.16
C VAL A 54 2.14 0.61 8.51
N GLU A 55 3.42 0.88 8.78
CA GLU A 55 3.88 1.56 9.99
C GLU A 55 3.27 2.96 10.09
N THR A 56 3.26 3.71 8.99
CA THR A 56 2.65 5.04 8.93
C THR A 56 1.15 4.97 9.21
N ALA A 57 0.43 4.05 8.57
CA ALA A 57 -1.00 3.86 8.81
C ALA A 57 -1.29 3.45 10.27
N LYS A 58 -0.49 2.54 10.84
CA LYS A 58 -0.59 2.13 12.24
C LYS A 58 -0.34 3.28 13.20
N SER A 59 0.71 4.07 12.97
CA SER A 59 1.04 5.24 13.78
C SER A 59 -0.11 6.26 13.74
N TYR A 60 -0.70 6.54 12.57
CA TYR A 60 -1.90 7.37 12.48
C TYR A 60 -3.08 6.79 13.26
N MET A 61 -3.32 5.48 13.17
CA MET A 61 -4.37 4.82 13.95
C MET A 61 -4.10 4.85 15.46
N GLU A 62 -2.84 4.80 15.88
CA GLU A 62 -2.44 4.92 17.29
C GLU A 62 -2.59 6.36 17.80
N HIS A 63 -2.19 7.36 17.00
CA HIS A 63 -2.39 8.77 17.32
C HIS A 63 -3.87 9.15 17.47
N GLU A 64 -4.76 8.50 16.71
CA GLU A 64 -6.21 8.72 16.80
C GLU A 64 -6.92 7.80 17.78
N LYS A 65 -6.22 6.83 18.38
CA LYS A 65 -6.83 5.89 19.32
C LYS A 65 -7.34 6.61 20.57
N ASP A 66 -6.51 7.47 21.15
CA ASP A 66 -6.87 8.23 22.36
C ASP A 66 -8.02 9.20 22.08
N THR A 67 -8.03 9.85 20.91
CA THR A 67 -9.12 10.71 20.45
C THR A 67 -10.42 9.90 20.32
N LEU A 68 -10.36 8.74 19.66
CA LEU A 68 -11.51 7.85 19.48
C LEU A 68 -12.05 7.35 20.82
N ASP A 69 -11.18 6.93 21.74
CA ASP A 69 -11.56 6.47 23.07
C ASP A 69 -12.22 7.59 23.89
N ALA A 70 -11.72 8.82 23.81
CA ALA A 70 -12.34 9.99 24.44
C ALA A 70 -13.74 10.27 23.89
N VAL A 71 -13.93 10.21 22.57
CA VAL A 71 -15.25 10.39 21.93
C VAL A 71 -16.21 9.26 22.31
N ILE A 72 -15.75 8.01 22.37
CA ILE A 72 -16.58 6.87 22.78
C ILE A 72 -17.04 7.03 24.24
N GLN A 73 -16.14 7.41 25.14
CA GLN A 73 -16.49 7.65 26.55
C GLN A 73 -17.52 8.78 26.69
N ALA A 74 -17.28 9.91 26.02
CA ALA A 74 -18.21 11.04 26.03
C ALA A 74 -19.58 10.65 25.46
N ARG A 75 -19.62 9.87 24.36
CA ARG A 75 -20.85 9.37 23.76
C ARG A 75 -21.61 8.45 24.71
N ASN A 76 -20.91 7.53 25.38
CA ASN A 76 -21.54 6.60 26.32
C ASN A 76 -22.10 7.35 27.54
N GLN A 77 -21.41 8.39 28.02
CA GLN A 77 -21.87 9.22 29.13
C GLN A 77 -23.12 10.02 28.76
N ALA A 78 -23.11 10.67 27.59
CA ALA A 78 -24.28 11.39 27.07
C ALA A 78 -25.47 10.45 26.84
N SER A 79 -25.25 9.29 26.22
CA SER A 79 -26.30 8.29 26.01
C SER A 79 -26.88 7.77 27.32
N SER A 80 -26.06 7.55 28.35
CA SER A 80 -26.53 7.08 29.66
C SER A 80 -27.36 8.14 30.38
N ALA A 81 -26.89 9.39 30.39
CA ALA A 81 -27.64 10.51 30.94
C ALA A 81 -28.96 10.74 30.19
N GLY A 82 -28.96 10.51 28.87
CA GLY A 82 -30.15 10.62 28.02
C GLY A 82 -31.22 9.61 28.37
N ASN A 83 -30.83 8.36 28.65
CA ASN A 83 -31.76 7.33 29.11
C ASN A 83 -32.38 7.69 30.48
N VAL A 84 -31.57 8.16 31.43
CA VAL A 84 -32.06 8.54 32.78
C VAL A 84 -33.02 9.73 32.70
N ALA A 85 -32.71 10.73 31.88
CA ALA A 85 -33.58 11.88 31.66
C ALA A 85 -34.87 11.49 30.90
N ALA A 86 -34.80 10.53 29.97
CA ALA A 86 -35.98 10.01 29.28
C ALA A 86 -36.92 9.23 30.21
N ASP A 87 -36.37 8.49 31.18
CA ASP A 87 -37.15 7.77 32.18
C ASP A 87 -37.78 8.72 33.22
N ASN A 88 -37.14 9.87 33.51
CA ASN A 88 -37.60 10.85 34.51
C ASN A 88 -37.55 12.30 33.97
N PRO A 89 -38.39 12.66 32.99
CA PRO A 89 -38.30 13.94 32.28
C PRO A 89 -38.69 15.17 33.13
N GLY A 90 -39.28 14.97 34.31
CA GLY A 90 -39.61 16.04 35.26
C GLY A 90 -38.51 16.29 36.31
N ASP A 91 -37.45 15.49 36.34
CA ASP A 91 -36.36 15.62 37.30
C ASP A 91 -35.32 16.64 36.79
N SER A 92 -35.16 17.74 37.53
CA SER A 92 -34.20 18.80 37.19
C SER A 92 -32.76 18.32 37.22
N ASP A 93 -32.44 17.38 38.10
CA ASP A 93 -31.07 16.88 38.28
C ASP A 93 -30.68 15.96 37.12
N ALA A 94 -31.60 15.09 36.69
CA ALA A 94 -31.44 14.26 35.49
C ALA A 94 -31.22 15.11 34.24
N MET A 95 -32.02 16.15 34.04
CA MET A 95 -31.88 17.04 32.87
C MET A 95 -30.57 17.85 32.91
N THR A 96 -30.15 18.30 34.09
CA THR A 96 -28.87 19.01 34.27
C THR A 96 -27.69 18.09 33.95
N SER A 97 -27.76 16.81 34.36
CA SER A 97 -26.73 15.82 34.06
C SER A 97 -26.63 15.51 32.56
N LEU A 98 -27.76 15.46 31.85
CA LEU A 98 -27.81 15.28 30.40
C LEU A 98 -27.17 16.46 29.67
N ILE A 99 -27.53 17.69 30.03
CA ILE A 99 -26.96 18.90 29.42
C ILE A 99 -25.44 18.94 29.62
N GLY A 100 -24.95 18.58 30.81
CA GLY A 100 -23.52 18.48 31.09
C GLY A 100 -22.82 17.43 30.21
N ALA A 101 -23.40 16.23 30.08
CA ALA A 101 -22.84 15.16 29.27
C ALA A 101 -22.86 15.49 27.76
N GLU A 102 -23.91 16.14 27.26
CA GLU A 102 -24.00 16.62 25.87
C GLU A 102 -22.99 17.73 25.57
N SER A 103 -22.74 18.63 26.53
CA SER A 103 -21.69 19.65 26.39
C SER A 103 -20.30 19.03 26.27
N VAL A 104 -20.02 17.94 27.01
CA VAL A 104 -18.74 17.21 26.94
C VAL A 104 -18.61 16.47 25.61
N LEU A 105 -19.68 15.81 25.15
CA LEU A 105 -19.71 15.17 23.83
C LEU A 105 -19.47 16.17 22.70
N THR A 106 -20.16 17.31 22.73
CA THR A 106 -19.99 18.37 21.73
C THR A 106 -18.56 18.95 21.75
N GLY A 107 -18.00 19.13 22.94
CA GLY A 107 -16.63 19.64 23.11
C GLY A 107 -15.54 18.66 22.66
N THR A 108 -15.78 17.36 22.74
CA THR A 108 -14.82 16.31 22.28
C THR A 108 -14.88 16.09 20.78
N MET A 109 -16.04 16.28 20.14
CA MET A 109 -16.18 16.20 18.68
C MET A 109 -15.68 17.45 17.92
N GLY A 110 -15.53 18.58 18.61
CA GLY A 110 -15.09 19.85 18.03
C GLY A 110 -13.57 20.11 18.10
N ARG A 111 -12.79 19.19 18.66
CA ARG A 111 -11.32 19.27 18.78
C ARG A 111 -10.64 18.38 17.74
#